data_AF-A0A2P7QS89-F1
#
_entry.id   AF-A0A2P7QS89-F1
#
_cell.length_a   1.000
_cell.length_b   1.000
_cell.length_c   1.000
_cell.angle_alpha   90.00
_cell.angle_beta   90.00
_cell.angle_gamma   90.00
#
_symmetry.space_group_name_H-M   'P 1'
#
loop_
_entity.id
_entity.type
_entity.pdbx_description
1 polymer ?
#
loop_
_entity_poly.entity_id
_entity_poly.type
_entity_poly.pdbx_seq_one_letter_code
_entity_poly.pdbx_strand_id
1 'polypeptide(L)'
;MSIVEKRHSDHLLTLDALRGIAALAVVLTHIGAIANRPQVGAYGYLAVDLFFIMSGFVIGRAYEPRILAGMSWRAFMTLRIVRLYPVLALGCLAAVLAAPSPTWPAFAQFLLIPDFSTPALFPLNEVLWSLFFEIVINGAHAACARKLTTSKLVIAVALAGLAFLAATWIHSGPGVGWGRDSFFGGFARVAWGYGIGLLIYRLTSSNTLVLPAWPAAFPVFVLGIFLLAPNSGFGALRVLFAVFLLFPVMAALSTNAVVPKSLAGLAAWLGAVSYPLYAVHYPILKLAASWQPGSLGWGGTIVVILLVSTVIEYGIDAPLRRRLRRRRPARNGAAAPAAG
;
A
#
# COMPACT_ATOMS: atom_id res chain seq x y z
N MET A 1 -30.79 -0.15 -2.25
CA MET A 1 -29.46 0.28 -1.79
C MET A 1 -29.55 1.75 -1.43
N SER A 2 -29.38 2.11 -0.16
CA SER A 2 -29.62 3.48 0.31
C SER A 2 -28.60 4.45 -0.30
N ILE A 3 -28.93 5.75 -0.40
CA ILE A 3 -28.01 6.80 -0.89
C ILE A 3 -26.70 6.80 -0.08
N VAL A 4 -26.77 6.44 1.21
CA VAL A 4 -25.63 6.36 2.14
C VAL A 4 -24.74 5.14 1.85
N GLU A 5 -25.31 3.96 1.55
CA GLU A 5 -24.55 2.76 1.14
C GLU A 5 -23.84 2.97 -0.21
N LYS A 6 -24.51 3.66 -1.14
CA LYS A 6 -23.94 3.96 -2.46
C LYS A 6 -22.72 4.88 -2.37
N ARG A 7 -22.83 5.95 -1.58
CA ARG A 7 -21.72 6.88 -1.33
C ARG A 7 -20.52 6.18 -0.67
N HIS A 8 -20.77 5.25 0.26
CA HIS A 8 -19.73 4.47 0.93
C HIS A 8 -18.95 3.52 0.00
N SER A 9 -19.61 3.01 -1.05
CA SER A 9 -18.97 2.19 -2.09
C SER A 9 -18.08 3.04 -3.00
N ASP A 10 -18.56 4.21 -3.41
CA ASP A 10 -17.85 5.09 -4.36
C ASP A 10 -16.52 5.62 -3.81
N HIS A 11 -16.40 5.84 -2.49
CA HIS A 11 -15.14 6.24 -1.86
C HIS A 11 -14.08 5.13 -1.90
N LEU A 12 -14.49 3.88 -1.70
CA LEU A 12 -13.57 2.74 -1.80
C LEU A 12 -13.11 2.54 -3.24
N LEU A 13 -14.01 2.76 -4.22
CA LEU A 13 -13.65 2.71 -5.64
C LEU A 13 -12.61 3.78 -6.02
N THR A 14 -12.70 4.98 -5.46
CA THR A 14 -11.67 6.01 -5.73
C THR A 14 -10.30 5.60 -5.17
N LEU A 15 -10.26 5.07 -3.95
CA LEU A 15 -9.03 4.53 -3.37
C LEU A 15 -8.48 3.36 -4.18
N ASP A 16 -9.35 2.50 -4.71
CA ASP A 16 -8.98 1.38 -5.58
C ASP A 16 -8.35 1.85 -6.90
N ALA A 17 -8.91 2.90 -7.52
CA ALA A 17 -8.34 3.53 -8.70
C ALA A 17 -6.96 4.16 -8.42
N LEU A 18 -6.83 4.93 -7.33
CA LEU A 18 -5.56 5.51 -6.89
C LEU A 18 -4.50 4.42 -6.65
N ARG A 19 -4.88 3.31 -6.00
CA ARG A 19 -4.01 2.15 -5.79
C ARG A 19 -3.48 1.57 -7.09
N GLY A 20 -4.35 1.33 -8.07
CA GLY A 20 -3.94 0.73 -9.34
C GLY A 20 -2.99 1.64 -10.13
N ILE A 21 -3.30 2.93 -10.22
CA ILE A 21 -2.42 3.90 -10.91
C ILE A 21 -1.07 4.03 -10.19
N ALA A 22 -1.07 4.09 -8.86
CA ALA A 22 0.16 4.13 -8.06
C ALA A 22 1.01 2.87 -8.26
N ALA A 23 0.38 1.68 -8.32
CA ALA A 23 1.08 0.42 -8.52
C ALA A 23 1.70 0.33 -9.93
N LEU A 24 1.00 0.82 -10.96
CA LEU A 24 1.55 0.93 -12.32
C LEU A 24 2.73 1.90 -12.38
N ALA A 25 2.66 3.04 -11.69
CA ALA A 25 3.78 3.97 -11.63
C ALA A 25 5.04 3.33 -11.00
N VAL A 26 4.87 2.50 -9.96
CA VAL A 26 5.98 1.72 -9.37
C VAL A 26 6.63 0.80 -10.41
N VAL A 27 5.83 0.11 -11.23
CA VAL A 27 6.35 -0.76 -12.30
C VAL A 27 7.17 0.04 -13.31
N LEU A 28 6.68 1.20 -13.74
CA LEU A 28 7.38 2.07 -14.68
C LEU A 28 8.71 2.58 -14.11
N THR A 29 8.75 2.98 -12.83
CA THR A 29 10.00 3.37 -12.16
C THR A 29 11.04 2.25 -12.19
N HIS A 30 10.64 1.01 -11.87
CA HIS A 30 11.55 -0.13 -11.85
C HIS A 30 11.99 -0.55 -13.25
N ILE A 31 11.13 -0.43 -14.27
CA ILE A 31 11.55 -0.62 -15.66
C ILE A 31 12.67 0.36 -16.02
N GLY A 32 12.50 1.65 -15.70
CA GLY A 32 13.53 2.66 -15.96
C GLY A 32 14.86 2.34 -15.26
N ALA A 33 14.79 1.93 -13.99
CA ALA A 33 15.96 1.54 -13.20
C ALA A 33 16.67 0.29 -13.75
N ILE A 34 15.91 -0.77 -14.08
CA ILE A 34 16.44 -2.05 -14.56
C ILE A 34 16.95 -1.95 -16.00
N ALA A 35 16.24 -1.22 -16.87
CA ALA A 35 16.62 -1.06 -18.26
C ALA A 35 17.76 -0.04 -18.48
N ASN A 36 18.20 0.65 -17.42
CA ASN A 36 19.15 1.76 -17.46
C ASN A 36 18.76 2.83 -18.50
N ARG A 37 17.48 3.22 -18.51
CA ARG A 37 16.90 4.22 -19.41
C ARG A 37 16.36 5.40 -18.62
N PRO A 38 16.12 6.57 -19.26
CA PRO A 38 15.42 7.68 -18.61
C PRO A 38 14.13 7.18 -17.96
N GLN A 39 14.01 7.39 -16.65
CA GLN A 39 12.89 6.84 -15.88
C GLN A 39 11.59 7.54 -16.27
N VAL A 40 10.72 6.80 -16.95
CA VAL A 40 9.30 7.17 -17.03
C VAL A 40 8.71 6.93 -15.65
N GLY A 41 8.16 7.99 -15.06
CA GLY A 41 7.68 7.95 -13.69
C GLY A 41 8.79 7.88 -12.64
N ALA A 42 9.74 8.81 -12.69
CA ALA A 42 10.84 8.94 -11.73
C ALA A 42 10.38 9.03 -10.25
N TYR A 43 9.13 9.41 -10.01
CA TYR A 43 8.55 9.54 -8.67
C TYR A 43 7.63 8.38 -8.27
N GLY A 44 7.51 7.33 -9.09
CA GLY A 44 6.66 6.17 -8.79
C GLY A 44 7.05 5.44 -7.50
N TYR A 45 8.31 5.51 -7.06
CA TYR A 45 8.72 4.97 -5.74
C TYR A 45 8.01 5.64 -4.55
N LEU A 46 7.48 6.86 -4.72
CA LEU A 46 6.69 7.56 -3.70
C LEU A 46 5.27 7.02 -3.57
N ALA A 47 4.81 6.19 -4.52
CA ALA A 47 3.54 5.47 -4.40
C ALA A 47 3.45 4.66 -3.10
N VAL A 48 4.59 4.21 -2.56
CA VAL A 48 4.65 3.49 -1.29
C VAL A 48 4.15 4.35 -0.12
N ASP A 49 4.44 5.65 -0.10
CA ASP A 49 3.93 6.57 0.92
C ASP A 49 2.40 6.71 0.82
N LEU A 50 1.88 6.79 -0.41
CA LEU A 50 0.44 6.76 -0.65
C LEU A 50 -0.17 5.42 -0.20
N PHE A 51 0.48 4.28 -0.44
CA PHE A 51 0.03 2.97 0.06
C PHE A 51 -0.03 2.93 1.59
N PHE A 52 0.94 3.50 2.30
CA PHE A 52 0.90 3.60 3.76
C PHE A 52 -0.27 4.46 4.24
N ILE A 53 -0.51 5.63 3.63
CA ILE A 53 -1.67 6.48 3.94
C ILE A 53 -2.98 5.73 3.71
N MET A 54 -3.13 5.08 2.56
CA MET A 54 -4.33 4.31 2.27
C MET A 54 -4.47 3.09 3.20
N SER A 55 -3.38 2.47 3.63
CA SER A 55 -3.40 1.39 4.62
C SER A 55 -3.95 1.89 5.95
N GLY A 56 -3.45 3.01 6.46
CA GLY A 56 -3.96 3.65 7.69
C GLY A 56 -5.46 3.95 7.63
N PHE A 57 -5.91 4.56 6.53
CA PHE A 57 -7.31 4.91 6.33
C PHE A 57 -8.22 3.66 6.26
N VAL A 58 -7.88 2.72 5.36
CA VAL A 58 -8.70 1.52 5.11
C VAL A 58 -8.74 0.61 6.34
N ILE A 59 -7.60 0.45 7.03
CA ILE A 59 -7.52 -0.40 8.22
C ILE A 59 -8.20 0.26 9.42
N GLY A 60 -8.02 1.57 9.62
CA GLY A 60 -8.78 2.33 10.61
C GLY A 60 -10.28 2.10 10.43
N ARG A 61 -10.80 2.39 9.24
CA ARG A 61 -12.22 2.20 8.92
C ARG A 61 -12.72 0.77 9.10
N ALA A 62 -11.97 -0.22 8.66
CA ALA A 62 -12.45 -1.61 8.65
C ALA A 62 -12.30 -2.34 9.99
N TYR A 63 -11.32 -1.95 10.82
CA TYR A 63 -10.92 -2.72 11.99
C TYR A 63 -10.90 -1.94 13.29
N GLU A 64 -10.71 -0.62 13.28
CA GLU A 64 -10.68 0.15 14.54
C GLU A 64 -11.98 -0.02 15.35
N PRO A 65 -13.20 0.13 14.77
CA PRO A 65 -14.44 -0.12 15.51
C PRO A 65 -14.52 -1.53 16.11
N ARG A 66 -13.98 -2.53 15.40
CA ARG A 66 -14.01 -3.94 15.82
C ARG A 66 -13.02 -4.21 16.95
N ILE A 67 -11.84 -3.59 16.92
CA ILE A 67 -10.82 -3.68 17.97
C ILE A 67 -11.32 -3.02 19.27
N LEU A 68 -11.97 -1.87 19.13
CA LEU A 68 -12.63 -1.18 20.25
C LEU A 68 -13.80 -2.00 20.81
N ALA A 69 -14.55 -2.68 19.95
CA ALA A 69 -15.61 -3.62 20.34
C ALA A 69 -15.11 -4.99 20.86
N GLY A 70 -13.82 -5.14 21.14
CA GLY A 70 -13.28 -6.33 21.82
C GLY A 70 -12.56 -7.36 20.92
N MET A 71 -12.39 -7.10 19.61
CA MET A 71 -11.52 -7.94 18.78
C MET A 71 -10.11 -7.99 19.37
N SER A 72 -9.55 -9.21 19.49
CA SER A 72 -8.20 -9.39 20.02
C SER A 72 -7.14 -9.04 18.99
N TRP A 73 -5.97 -8.61 19.47
CA TRP A 73 -4.79 -8.35 18.65
C TRP A 73 -4.45 -9.54 17.74
N ARG A 74 -4.49 -10.77 18.28
CA ARG A 74 -4.21 -12.00 17.52
C ARG A 74 -5.23 -12.21 16.39
N ALA A 75 -6.51 -11.97 16.66
CA ALA A 75 -7.56 -12.13 15.65
C ALA A 75 -7.42 -11.13 14.50
N PHE A 76 -7.03 -9.89 14.82
CA PHE A 76 -6.70 -8.86 13.84
C PHE A 76 -5.47 -9.24 13.02
N MET A 77 -4.34 -9.57 13.66
CA MET A 77 -3.10 -9.92 12.96
C MET A 77 -3.25 -11.15 12.07
N THR A 78 -4.04 -12.15 12.51
CA THR A 78 -4.37 -13.31 11.67
C THR A 78 -5.05 -12.89 10.36
N LEU A 79 -5.98 -11.92 10.41
CA LEU A 79 -6.66 -11.41 9.21
C LEU A 79 -5.70 -10.65 8.30
N ARG A 80 -4.73 -9.93 8.86
CA ARG A 80 -3.70 -9.22 8.09
C ARG A 80 -2.75 -10.21 7.40
N ILE A 81 -2.24 -11.19 8.14
CA ILE A 81 -1.33 -12.21 7.61
C ILE A 81 -2.02 -13.01 6.49
N VAL A 82 -3.22 -13.53 6.74
CA VAL A 82 -4.00 -14.27 5.73
C VAL A 82 -4.24 -13.45 4.46
N ARG A 83 -4.39 -12.13 4.57
CA ARG A 83 -4.62 -11.23 3.43
C ARG A 83 -3.36 -10.97 2.61
N LEU A 84 -2.19 -10.97 3.23
CA LEU A 84 -0.92 -10.57 2.60
C LEU A 84 -0.08 -11.79 2.17
N TYR A 85 0.10 -12.76 3.07
CA TYR A 85 1.06 -13.85 2.88
C TYR A 85 0.88 -14.69 1.61
N PRO A 86 -0.33 -15.04 1.16
CA PRO A 86 -0.48 -15.87 -0.03
C PRO A 86 0.17 -15.23 -1.27
N VAL A 87 -0.07 -13.95 -1.48
CA VAL A 87 0.45 -13.21 -2.63
C VAL A 87 1.94 -12.88 -2.44
N LEU A 88 2.34 -12.53 -1.22
CA LEU A 88 3.75 -12.34 -0.86
C LEU A 88 4.59 -13.59 -1.16
N ALA A 89 4.10 -14.77 -0.76
CA ALA A 89 4.78 -16.03 -0.99
C ALA A 89 4.92 -16.34 -2.49
N LEU A 90 3.90 -16.01 -3.30
CA LEU A 90 3.98 -16.12 -4.76
C LEU A 90 5.01 -15.14 -5.36
N GLY A 91 5.10 -13.92 -4.85
CA GLY A 91 6.15 -12.97 -5.24
C GLY A 91 7.56 -13.49 -4.90
N CYS A 92 7.75 -14.04 -3.70
CA CYS A 92 9.01 -14.68 -3.31
C CYS A 92 9.32 -15.91 -4.19
N LEU A 93 8.33 -16.74 -4.47
CA LEU A 93 8.50 -17.89 -5.37
C LEU A 93 8.91 -17.45 -6.77
N ALA A 94 8.25 -16.45 -7.34
CA ALA A 94 8.63 -15.88 -8.63
C ALA A 94 10.08 -15.36 -8.61
N ALA A 95 10.50 -14.75 -7.50
CA ALA A 95 11.87 -14.27 -7.32
C ALA A 95 12.90 -15.40 -7.26
N VAL A 96 12.59 -16.50 -6.57
CA VAL A 96 13.45 -17.70 -6.53
C VAL A 96 13.60 -18.29 -7.93
N LEU A 97 12.49 -18.41 -8.67
CA LEU A 97 12.50 -18.95 -10.04
C LEU A 97 13.24 -18.05 -11.04
N ALA A 98 13.30 -16.74 -10.78
CA ALA A 98 14.04 -15.78 -11.59
C ALA A 98 15.54 -15.69 -11.21
N ALA A 99 15.95 -16.22 -10.06
CA ALA A 99 17.32 -16.12 -9.57
C ALA A 99 18.18 -17.28 -10.11
N PRO A 100 19.37 -17.01 -10.68
CA PRO A 100 20.24 -18.07 -11.21
C PRO A 100 20.77 -19.02 -10.12
N SER A 101 21.04 -18.51 -8.92
CA SER A 101 21.51 -19.28 -7.77
C SER A 101 20.94 -18.68 -6.46
N PRO A 102 19.72 -19.06 -6.03
CA PRO A 102 19.15 -18.55 -4.78
C PRO A 102 19.96 -19.08 -3.58
N THR A 103 20.41 -18.17 -2.71
CA THR A 103 21.15 -18.52 -1.49
C THR A 103 20.18 -18.84 -0.34
N TRP A 104 20.63 -19.55 0.69
CA TRP A 104 19.80 -19.86 1.88
C TRP A 104 19.12 -18.63 2.53
N PRO A 105 19.78 -17.45 2.64
CA PRO A 105 19.15 -16.20 3.09
C PRO A 105 17.91 -15.77 2.28
N ALA A 106 17.77 -16.21 1.03
CA ALA A 106 16.60 -15.92 0.20
C ALA A 106 15.30 -16.50 0.80
N PHE A 107 15.37 -17.64 1.51
CA PHE A 107 14.20 -18.27 2.12
C PHE A 107 13.71 -17.53 3.38
N ALA A 108 14.58 -16.81 4.09
CA ALA A 108 14.19 -16.00 5.24
C ALA A 108 13.22 -14.86 4.85
N GLN A 109 13.24 -14.44 3.59
CA GLN A 109 12.35 -13.39 3.06
C GLN A 109 10.90 -13.85 2.92
N PHE A 110 10.64 -15.16 2.79
CA PHE A 110 9.27 -15.70 2.91
C PHE A 110 8.69 -15.42 4.30
N LEU A 111 9.54 -15.28 5.31
CA LEU A 111 9.18 -14.95 6.69
C LEU A 111 9.19 -13.44 6.99
N LEU A 112 9.46 -12.61 5.98
CA LEU A 112 9.71 -11.17 6.14
C LEU A 112 10.83 -10.83 7.12
N ILE A 113 11.84 -11.69 7.19
CA ILE A 113 13.04 -11.43 8.00
C ILE A 113 14.01 -10.60 7.14
N PRO A 114 14.37 -9.36 7.55
CA PRO A 114 15.31 -8.54 6.81
C PRO A 114 16.74 -9.12 6.86
N ASP A 115 17.44 -9.02 5.74
CA ASP A 115 18.85 -9.38 5.60
C ASP A 115 19.75 -8.15 5.79
N PHE A 116 20.47 -8.10 6.91
CA PHE A 116 21.44 -7.03 7.20
C PHE A 116 22.85 -7.36 6.69
N SER A 117 23.04 -8.41 5.89
CA SER A 117 24.30 -8.76 5.25
C SER A 117 24.44 -8.20 3.83
N THR A 118 23.35 -7.73 3.22
CA THR A 118 23.31 -6.99 1.94
C THR A 118 22.92 -5.51 2.08
N PRO A 119 23.16 -4.64 1.07
CA PRO A 119 22.69 -3.26 1.08
C PRO A 119 21.17 -3.13 1.08
N ALA A 120 20.49 -3.93 0.25
CA ALA A 120 19.03 -4.05 0.27
C ALA A 120 18.60 -5.02 1.38
N LEU A 121 17.54 -4.71 2.12
CA LEU A 121 17.05 -5.55 3.22
C LEU A 121 16.38 -6.85 2.74
N PHE A 122 15.87 -6.85 1.52
CA PHE A 122 15.17 -7.99 0.92
C PHE A 122 15.74 -8.27 -0.48
N PRO A 123 16.97 -8.79 -0.60
CA PRO A 123 17.67 -8.90 -1.87
C PRO A 123 17.00 -9.84 -2.90
N LEU A 124 16.14 -10.76 -2.46
CA LEU A 124 15.41 -11.67 -3.34
C LEU A 124 14.24 -10.91 -3.98
N ASN A 125 13.45 -10.23 -3.16
CA ASN A 125 12.35 -9.38 -3.63
C ASN A 125 12.35 -8.05 -2.87
N GLU A 126 12.97 -7.04 -3.47
CA GLU A 126 13.26 -5.78 -2.77
C GLU A 126 12.00 -5.10 -2.28
N VAL A 127 10.87 -5.25 -2.98
CA VAL A 127 9.60 -4.61 -2.62
C VAL A 127 9.00 -5.08 -1.29
N LEU A 128 9.52 -6.17 -0.70
CA LEU A 128 9.08 -6.69 0.59
C LEU A 128 9.40 -5.75 1.77
N TRP A 129 10.35 -4.82 1.63
CA TRP A 129 10.70 -3.88 2.70
C TRP A 129 9.47 -3.13 3.20
N SER A 130 8.60 -2.68 2.29
CA SER A 130 7.41 -1.91 2.63
C SER A 130 6.35 -2.77 3.33
N LEU A 131 6.22 -4.05 2.94
CA LEU A 131 5.29 -5.01 3.54
C LEU A 131 5.70 -5.39 4.96
N PHE A 132 7.01 -5.51 5.22
CA PHE A 132 7.54 -5.67 6.57
C PHE A 132 7.07 -4.52 7.47
N PHE A 133 7.35 -3.27 7.08
CA PHE A 133 6.92 -2.11 7.86
C PHE A 133 5.41 -2.01 7.99
N GLU A 134 4.66 -2.37 6.94
CA GLU A 134 3.19 -2.40 6.99
C GLU A 134 2.70 -3.39 8.06
N ILE A 135 3.22 -4.61 8.12
CA ILE A 135 2.80 -5.59 9.13
C ILE A 135 3.16 -5.12 10.55
N VAL A 136 4.34 -4.52 10.73
CA VAL A 136 4.75 -3.98 12.03
C VAL A 136 3.83 -2.85 12.48
N ILE A 137 3.54 -1.86 11.63
CA ILE A 137 2.65 -0.74 12.02
C ILE A 137 1.22 -1.21 12.26
N ASN A 138 0.74 -2.23 11.51
CA ASN A 138 -0.56 -2.83 11.76
C ASN A 138 -0.60 -3.49 13.15
N GLY A 139 0.45 -4.21 13.53
CA GLY A 139 0.60 -4.81 14.85
C GLY A 139 0.64 -3.76 15.97
N ALA A 140 1.41 -2.69 15.77
CA ALA A 140 1.49 -1.57 16.71
C ALA A 140 0.15 -0.86 16.87
N HIS A 141 -0.55 -0.58 15.77
CA HIS A 141 -1.88 0.02 15.79
C HIS A 141 -2.85 -0.86 16.58
N ALA A 142 -2.95 -2.16 16.29
CA ALA A 142 -3.86 -3.04 17.02
C ALA A 142 -3.53 -3.15 18.52
N ALA A 143 -2.26 -3.06 18.90
CA ALA A 143 -1.84 -3.10 20.30
C ALA A 143 -2.22 -1.82 21.06
N CYS A 144 -2.11 -0.67 20.37
CA CYS A 144 -2.32 0.64 20.97
C CYS A 144 -3.73 1.22 20.76
N ALA A 145 -4.54 0.67 19.84
CA ALA A 145 -5.81 1.25 19.38
C ALA A 145 -6.74 1.67 20.52
N ARG A 146 -6.87 0.85 21.57
CA ARG A 146 -7.75 1.13 22.73
C ARG A 146 -7.28 2.32 23.59
N LYS A 147 -6.00 2.68 23.53
CA LYS A 147 -5.40 3.79 24.31
C LYS A 147 -5.10 5.02 23.45
N LEU A 148 -5.13 4.86 22.12
CA LEU A 148 -4.72 5.86 21.15
C LEU A 148 -5.90 6.81 20.88
N THR A 149 -6.00 7.90 21.64
CA THR A 149 -6.97 8.96 21.34
C THR A 149 -6.55 9.75 20.10
N THR A 150 -7.46 10.53 19.50
CA THR A 150 -7.14 11.35 18.32
C THR A 150 -6.01 12.36 18.61
N SER A 151 -6.01 12.98 19.79
CA SER A 151 -4.93 13.91 20.20
C SER A 151 -3.58 13.20 20.30
N LYS A 152 -3.54 11.99 20.90
CA LYS A 152 -2.32 11.17 20.96
C LYS A 152 -1.84 10.76 19.58
N LEU A 153 -2.77 10.44 18.68
CA LEU A 153 -2.45 10.13 17.28
C LEU A 153 -1.85 11.35 16.57
N VAL A 154 -2.40 12.55 16.74
CA VAL A 154 -1.85 13.79 16.15
C VAL A 154 -0.41 14.01 16.62
N ILE A 155 -0.16 13.88 17.93
CA ILE A 155 1.20 14.01 18.48
C ILE A 155 2.13 12.95 17.89
N ALA A 156 1.71 11.68 17.86
CA ALA A 156 2.51 10.59 17.30
C ALA A 156 2.82 10.80 15.81
N VAL A 157 1.84 11.26 15.03
CA VAL A 157 2.01 11.60 13.61
C VAL A 157 2.97 12.76 13.40
N ALA A 158 2.85 13.82 14.21
CA ALA A 158 3.76 14.97 14.12
C ALA A 158 5.21 14.55 14.44
N LEU A 159 5.42 13.77 15.50
CA LEU A 159 6.74 13.25 15.86
C LEU A 159 7.30 12.30 14.79
N ALA A 160 6.47 11.42 14.23
CA ALA A 160 6.88 10.55 13.13
C ALA A 160 7.25 11.34 11.87
N GLY A 161 6.50 12.41 11.56
CA GLY A 161 6.81 13.33 10.47
C GLY A 161 8.16 14.02 10.65
N LEU A 162 8.44 14.56 11.84
CA LEU A 162 9.73 15.16 12.17
C LEU A 162 10.88 14.14 12.08
N ALA A 163 10.69 12.94 12.62
CA ALA A 163 11.67 11.87 12.53
C ALA A 163 11.92 11.43 11.07
N PHE A 164 10.88 11.43 10.24
CA PHE A 164 11.01 11.09 8.82
C PHE A 164 11.74 12.19 8.03
N LEU A 165 11.49 13.47 8.33
CA LEU A 165 12.27 14.58 7.79
C LEU A 165 13.74 14.49 8.18
N ALA A 166 14.02 14.21 9.45
CA ALA A 166 15.39 14.03 9.94
C ALA A 166 16.09 12.84 9.24
N ALA A 167 15.41 11.71 9.09
CA ALA A 167 15.95 10.55 8.36
C ALA A 167 16.23 10.88 6.88
N THR A 168 15.31 11.62 6.23
CA THR A 168 15.47 12.06 4.84
C THR A 168 16.70 12.95 4.67
N TRP A 169 16.95 13.84 5.64
CA TRP A 169 18.13 14.69 5.67
C TRP A 169 19.42 13.88 5.88
N ILE A 170 19.44 13.00 6.88
CA ILE A 170 20.62 12.17 7.22
C ILE A 170 21.04 11.27 6.06
N HIS A 171 20.07 10.65 5.37
CA HIS A 171 20.33 9.73 4.27
C HIS A 171 20.34 10.39 2.90
N SER A 172 20.35 11.73 2.83
CA SER A 172 20.42 12.50 1.58
C SER A 172 19.34 12.14 0.56
N GLY A 173 18.15 11.76 1.02
CA GLY A 173 17.08 11.34 0.13
C GLY A 173 15.85 10.79 0.86
N PRO A 174 14.66 10.92 0.25
CA PRO A 174 13.39 10.50 0.83
C PRO A 174 13.13 8.99 0.70
N GLY A 175 13.97 8.28 -0.04
CA GLY A 175 13.96 6.82 -0.17
C GLY A 175 14.54 6.12 1.07
N VAL A 176 14.07 6.46 2.26
CA VAL A 176 14.51 5.81 3.50
C VAL A 176 13.70 4.53 3.76
N GLY A 177 14.34 3.53 4.37
CA GLY A 177 13.73 2.30 4.87
C GLY A 177 13.95 1.05 4.01
N TRP A 178 14.32 1.17 2.74
CA TRP A 178 14.50 -0.01 1.86
C TRP A 178 15.88 -0.68 2.01
N GLY A 179 16.88 0.10 2.43
CA GLY A 179 18.26 -0.36 2.60
C GLY A 179 18.70 -0.42 4.05
N ARG A 180 19.77 -1.17 4.31
CA ARG A 180 20.36 -1.39 5.64
C ARG A 180 20.57 -0.09 6.41
N ASP A 181 21.23 0.87 5.78
CA ASP A 181 21.68 2.09 6.45
C ASP A 181 20.52 2.99 6.87
N SER A 182 19.38 2.89 6.17
CA SER A 182 18.19 3.70 6.42
C SER A 182 17.04 2.92 7.06
N PHE A 183 17.31 1.70 7.56
CA PHE A 183 16.29 0.79 8.11
C PHE A 183 15.42 1.47 9.17
N PHE A 184 16.03 2.15 10.14
CA PHE A 184 15.29 2.82 11.21
C PHE A 184 14.44 3.99 10.72
N GLY A 185 14.87 4.68 9.66
CA GLY A 185 14.08 5.71 8.99
C GLY A 185 12.77 5.17 8.39
N GLY A 186 12.74 3.88 8.03
CA GLY A 186 11.53 3.20 7.56
C GLY A 186 10.39 3.17 8.59
N PHE A 187 10.70 3.08 9.89
CA PHE A 187 9.68 3.15 10.94
C PHE A 187 9.03 4.52 11.03
N ALA A 188 9.81 5.59 10.94
CA ALA A 188 9.28 6.95 10.93
C ALA A 188 8.41 7.20 9.67
N ARG A 189 8.89 6.74 8.51
CA ARG A 189 8.18 6.85 7.23
C ARG A 189 6.83 6.12 7.24
N VAL A 190 6.79 4.87 7.69
CA VAL A 190 5.53 4.11 7.78
C VAL A 190 4.59 4.69 8.85
N ALA A 191 5.12 5.12 9.99
CA ALA A 191 4.32 5.70 11.06
C ALA A 191 3.69 7.03 10.64
N TRP A 192 4.42 7.87 9.90
CA TRP A 192 3.89 9.08 9.27
C TRP A 192 2.74 8.74 8.32
N GLY A 193 3.01 7.93 7.29
CA GLY A 193 2.03 7.62 6.26
C GLY A 193 0.78 6.95 6.83
N TYR A 194 0.96 5.84 7.56
CA TYR A 194 -0.14 5.10 8.18
C TYR A 194 -0.91 5.97 9.18
N GLY A 195 -0.21 6.75 10.01
CA GLY A 195 -0.83 7.59 11.01
C GLY A 195 -1.66 8.73 10.40
N ILE A 196 -1.20 9.37 9.32
CA ILE A 196 -1.99 10.35 8.56
C ILE A 196 -3.25 9.72 7.99
N GLY A 197 -3.15 8.52 7.40
CA GLY A 197 -4.30 7.77 6.92
C GLY A 197 -5.35 7.51 8.01
N LEU A 198 -4.88 7.06 9.19
CA LEU A 198 -5.73 6.82 10.34
C LEU A 198 -6.37 8.11 10.86
N LEU A 199 -5.64 9.22 10.84
CA LEU A 199 -6.15 10.54 11.23
C LEU A 199 -7.24 11.03 10.27
N ILE A 200 -7.03 10.91 8.95
CA ILE A 200 -8.05 11.20 7.93
C ILE A 200 -9.32 10.39 8.21
N TYR A 201 -9.19 9.09 8.48
CA TYR A 201 -10.34 8.25 8.85
C TYR A 201 -11.07 8.76 10.08
N ARG A 202 -10.35 9.06 11.17
CA ARG A 202 -10.98 9.51 12.42
C ARG A 202 -11.67 10.86 12.27
N LEU A 203 -11.02 11.83 11.62
CA LEU A 203 -11.57 13.17 11.41
C LEU A 203 -12.79 13.17 10.48
N THR A 204 -12.79 12.33 9.46
CA THR A 204 -13.95 12.16 8.57
C THR A 204 -15.09 11.43 9.27
N SER A 205 -14.79 10.40 10.07
CA SER A 205 -15.80 9.64 10.82
C SER A 205 -16.44 10.42 11.97
N SER A 206 -15.70 11.36 12.57
CA SER A 206 -16.22 12.29 13.59
C SER A 206 -16.89 13.53 13.02
N ASN A 207 -17.04 13.63 11.69
CA ASN A 207 -17.51 14.82 10.98
C ASN A 207 -16.71 16.11 11.29
N THR A 208 -15.48 15.99 11.77
CA THR A 208 -14.58 17.13 11.98
C THR A 208 -13.98 17.61 10.67
N LEU A 209 -13.68 16.68 9.76
CA LEU A 209 -13.27 16.96 8.39
C LEU A 209 -14.41 16.60 7.45
N VAL A 210 -15.08 17.63 6.92
CA VAL A 210 -16.14 17.49 5.92
C VAL A 210 -15.61 18.01 4.59
N LEU A 211 -15.53 17.13 3.60
CA LEU A 211 -15.06 17.49 2.27
C LEU A 211 -16.23 17.59 1.29
N PRO A 212 -16.19 18.49 0.30
CA PRO A 212 -17.19 18.52 -0.76
C PRO A 212 -17.19 17.22 -1.57
N ALA A 213 -18.24 16.98 -2.35
CA ALA A 213 -18.19 15.92 -3.36
C ALA A 213 -17.32 16.37 -4.54
N TRP A 214 -16.40 15.51 -4.98
CA TRP A 214 -15.52 15.80 -6.12
C TRP A 214 -15.55 14.65 -7.14
N PRO A 215 -15.32 14.90 -8.44
CA PRO A 215 -15.14 13.82 -9.39
C PRO A 215 -13.89 13.01 -9.05
N ALA A 216 -14.01 11.67 -8.96
CA ALA A 216 -12.87 10.79 -8.67
C ALA A 216 -11.73 10.90 -9.70
N ALA A 217 -12.03 11.36 -10.91
CA ALA A 217 -11.02 11.63 -11.93
C ALA A 217 -9.99 12.69 -11.49
N PHE A 218 -10.39 13.67 -10.66
CA PHE A 218 -9.48 14.73 -10.22
C PHE A 218 -8.29 14.19 -9.41
N PRO A 219 -8.48 13.51 -8.26
CA PRO A 219 -7.34 13.00 -7.49
C PRO A 219 -6.53 11.95 -8.26
N VAL A 220 -7.18 11.14 -9.10
CA VAL A 220 -6.50 10.14 -9.93
C VAL A 220 -5.61 10.78 -10.98
N PHE A 221 -6.11 11.82 -11.65
CA PHE A 221 -5.37 12.54 -12.69
C PHE A 221 -4.18 13.32 -12.12
N VAL A 222 -4.39 14.04 -11.01
CA VAL A 222 -3.32 14.78 -10.32
C VAL A 222 -2.23 13.83 -9.85
N LEU A 223 -2.59 12.67 -9.28
CA LEU A 223 -1.63 11.64 -8.90
C LEU A 223 -0.85 11.12 -10.11
N GLY A 224 -1.54 10.79 -11.21
CA GLY A 224 -0.93 10.29 -12.43
C GLY A 224 0.10 11.27 -13.02
N ILE A 225 -0.29 12.55 -13.16
CA ILE A 225 0.63 13.61 -13.62
C ILE A 225 1.85 13.69 -12.71
N PHE A 226 1.63 13.71 -11.40
CA PHE A 226 2.72 13.88 -10.46
C PHE A 226 3.73 12.73 -10.52
N LEU A 227 3.23 11.49 -10.50
CA LEU A 227 4.08 10.30 -10.48
C LEU A 227 4.83 10.09 -11.79
N LEU A 228 4.22 10.45 -12.93
CA LEU A 228 4.79 10.25 -14.28
C LEU A 228 5.72 11.38 -14.74
N ALA A 229 5.76 12.49 -14.02
CA ALA A 229 6.55 13.64 -14.41
C ALA A 229 8.06 13.37 -14.39
N PRO A 230 8.83 14.03 -15.29
CA PRO A 230 10.28 13.89 -15.34
C PRO A 230 10.94 14.50 -14.10
N ASN A 231 12.16 14.04 -13.81
CA ASN A 231 13.00 14.61 -12.77
C ASN A 231 13.55 15.97 -13.25
N SER A 232 13.07 17.06 -12.65
CA SER A 232 13.31 18.45 -13.09
C SER A 232 14.21 19.25 -12.15
N GLY A 233 15.12 18.60 -11.40
CA GLY A 233 16.10 19.26 -10.52
C GLY A 233 15.57 19.71 -9.15
N PHE A 234 14.26 19.91 -8.97
CA PHE A 234 13.63 20.23 -7.67
C PHE A 234 13.27 18.98 -6.85
N GLY A 235 14.08 17.91 -6.93
CA GLY A 235 13.72 16.57 -6.46
C GLY A 235 13.28 16.51 -5.00
N ALA A 236 14.07 17.09 -4.08
CA ALA A 236 13.78 17.01 -2.64
C ALA A 236 12.49 17.76 -2.26
N LEU A 237 12.35 19.02 -2.66
CA LEU A 237 11.15 19.82 -2.38
C LEU A 237 9.90 19.18 -2.96
N ARG A 238 10.00 18.67 -4.19
CA ARG A 238 8.89 17.99 -4.87
C ARG A 238 8.46 16.72 -4.12
N VAL A 239 9.41 15.95 -3.59
CA VAL A 239 9.10 14.76 -2.80
C VAL A 239 8.46 15.13 -1.46
N LEU A 240 9.02 16.11 -0.75
CA LEU A 240 8.45 16.57 0.52
C LEU A 240 7.03 17.09 0.33
N PHE A 241 6.79 17.89 -0.71
CA PHE A 241 5.45 18.32 -1.10
C PHE A 241 4.53 17.11 -1.37
N ALA A 242 5.00 16.09 -2.08
CA ALA A 242 4.21 14.91 -2.38
C ALA A 242 3.75 14.19 -1.11
N VAL A 243 4.71 13.87 -0.23
CA VAL A 243 4.48 12.98 0.90
C VAL A 243 3.80 13.70 2.08
N PHE A 244 4.11 14.98 2.29
CA PHE A 244 3.57 15.74 3.42
C PHE A 244 2.30 16.53 3.09
N LEU A 245 1.99 16.75 1.81
CA LEU A 245 0.82 17.54 1.42
C LEU A 245 -0.02 16.86 0.34
N LEU A 246 0.54 16.58 -0.85
CA LEU A 246 -0.25 16.10 -1.99
C LEU A 246 -0.97 14.79 -1.68
N PHE A 247 -0.25 13.75 -1.24
CA PHE A 247 -0.84 12.43 -0.99
C PHE A 247 -1.85 12.43 0.17
N PRO A 248 -1.59 13.09 1.32
CA PRO A 248 -2.62 13.29 2.33
C PRO A 248 -3.89 13.96 1.78
N VAL A 249 -3.76 15.00 0.96
CA VAL A 249 -4.90 15.69 0.34
C VAL A 249 -5.62 14.77 -0.65
N MET A 250 -4.91 14.03 -1.50
CA MET A 250 -5.53 13.09 -2.45
C MET A 250 -6.28 11.97 -1.72
N ALA A 251 -5.70 11.42 -0.65
CA ALA A 251 -6.36 10.42 0.19
C ALA A 251 -7.59 11.00 0.89
N ALA A 252 -7.51 12.22 1.42
CA ALA A 252 -8.65 12.89 2.02
C ALA A 252 -9.77 13.17 1.00
N LEU A 253 -9.45 13.74 -0.17
CA LEU A 253 -10.45 13.98 -1.23
C LEU A 253 -11.13 12.69 -1.71
N SER A 254 -10.43 11.56 -1.68
CA SER A 254 -11.00 10.26 -2.04
C SER A 254 -12.14 9.82 -1.10
N THR A 255 -12.20 10.35 0.14
CA THR A 255 -13.26 10.02 1.09
C THR A 255 -14.60 10.67 0.76
N ASN A 256 -14.66 11.58 -0.22
CA ASN A 256 -15.94 12.08 -0.74
C ASN A 256 -15.99 12.14 -2.27
N ALA A 257 -15.11 11.41 -2.94
CA ALA A 257 -15.05 11.37 -4.39
C ALA A 257 -16.16 10.49 -4.98
N VAL A 258 -16.68 10.91 -6.14
CA VAL A 258 -17.75 10.23 -6.87
C VAL A 258 -17.18 9.57 -8.11
N VAL A 259 -17.36 8.26 -8.21
CA VAL A 259 -16.94 7.45 -9.37
C VAL A 259 -18.13 7.27 -10.32
N PRO A 260 -18.00 7.61 -11.61
CA PRO A 260 -19.04 7.30 -12.59
C PRO A 260 -19.32 5.80 -12.65
N LYS A 261 -20.59 5.39 -12.76
CA LYS A 261 -20.98 3.97 -12.81
C LYS A 261 -20.25 3.19 -13.91
N SER A 262 -19.99 3.83 -15.05
CA SER A 262 -19.25 3.23 -16.17
C SER A 262 -17.81 2.86 -15.82
N LEU A 263 -17.20 3.55 -14.85
CA LEU A 263 -15.81 3.33 -14.42
C LEU A 263 -15.70 2.52 -13.13
N ALA A 264 -16.81 2.22 -12.45
CA ALA A 264 -16.82 1.50 -11.18
C ALA A 264 -16.16 0.11 -11.29
N GLY A 265 -16.44 -0.63 -12.37
CA GLY A 265 -15.84 -1.94 -12.60
C GLY A 265 -14.32 -1.87 -12.81
N LEU A 266 -13.85 -0.88 -13.57
CA LEU A 266 -12.42 -0.65 -13.80
C LEU A 266 -11.71 -0.24 -12.51
N ALA A 267 -12.30 0.68 -11.75
CA ALA A 267 -11.75 1.13 -10.47
C ALA A 267 -11.61 -0.05 -9.48
N ALA A 268 -12.65 -0.87 -9.34
CA ALA A 268 -12.62 -2.06 -8.50
C ALA A 268 -11.56 -3.08 -8.97
N TRP A 269 -11.44 -3.29 -10.28
CA TRP A 269 -10.43 -4.19 -10.84
C TRP A 269 -9.01 -3.68 -10.56
N LEU A 270 -8.75 -2.39 -10.79
CA LEU A 270 -7.47 -1.73 -10.50
C LEU A 270 -7.06 -1.90 -9.03
N GLY A 271 -7.97 -1.69 -8.09
CA GLY A 271 -7.68 -1.91 -6.67
C GLY A 271 -7.43 -3.38 -6.34
N ALA A 272 -8.23 -4.29 -6.90
CA ALA A 272 -8.11 -5.72 -6.68
C ALA A 272 -6.74 -6.26 -7.12
N VAL A 273 -6.26 -5.85 -8.31
CA VAL A 273 -4.99 -6.34 -8.87
C VAL A 273 -3.76 -5.60 -8.33
N SER A 274 -3.92 -4.43 -7.71
CA SER A 274 -2.82 -3.57 -7.26
C SER A 274 -1.83 -4.27 -6.32
N TYR A 275 -2.33 -5.12 -5.43
CA TYR A 275 -1.49 -5.80 -4.44
C TYR A 275 -0.70 -6.97 -5.05
N PRO A 276 -1.32 -7.91 -5.79
CA PRO A 276 -0.58 -8.89 -6.59
C PRO A 276 0.43 -8.25 -7.52
N LEU A 277 0.05 -7.19 -8.23
CA LEU A 277 0.94 -6.44 -9.11
C LEU A 277 2.17 -5.94 -8.35
N TYR A 278 1.97 -5.28 -7.21
CA TYR A 278 3.07 -4.81 -6.38
C TYR A 278 3.98 -5.96 -5.91
N ALA A 279 3.43 -7.11 -5.52
CA ALA A 279 4.23 -8.21 -4.98
C ALA A 279 5.07 -8.95 -6.03
N VAL A 280 4.57 -9.06 -7.27
CA VAL A 280 5.18 -9.91 -8.31
C VAL A 280 5.93 -9.15 -9.41
N HIS A 281 5.71 -7.84 -9.55
CA HIS A 281 6.31 -7.10 -10.67
C HIS A 281 7.84 -7.18 -10.66
N TYR A 282 8.48 -6.95 -9.51
CA TYR A 282 9.94 -6.82 -9.47
C TYR A 282 10.68 -8.11 -9.89
N PRO A 283 10.30 -9.30 -9.40
CA PRO A 283 10.80 -10.57 -9.93
C PRO A 283 10.58 -10.78 -11.42
N ILE A 284 9.37 -10.48 -11.92
CA ILE A 284 9.04 -10.64 -13.34
C ILE A 284 9.87 -9.68 -14.20
N LEU A 285 10.08 -8.44 -13.73
CA LEU A 285 10.94 -7.47 -14.41
C LEU A 285 12.39 -7.93 -14.44
N LYS A 286 12.94 -8.45 -13.34
CA LYS A 286 14.30 -9.03 -13.30
C LYS A 286 14.44 -10.20 -14.27
N LEU A 287 13.44 -11.09 -14.33
CA LEU A 287 13.43 -12.19 -15.28
C LEU A 287 13.36 -11.67 -16.73
N ALA A 288 12.48 -10.72 -17.03
CA ALA A 288 12.38 -10.15 -18.38
C ALA A 288 13.70 -9.46 -18.80
N ALA A 289 14.41 -8.83 -17.86
CA ALA A 289 15.67 -8.12 -18.12
C ALA A 289 16.78 -9.03 -18.63
N SER A 290 16.79 -10.33 -18.30
CA SER A 290 17.82 -11.27 -18.79
C SER A 290 17.78 -11.46 -20.31
N TRP A 291 16.65 -11.11 -20.94
CA TRP A 291 16.43 -11.15 -22.39
C TRP A 291 16.69 -9.80 -23.07
N GLN A 292 17.13 -8.78 -22.31
CA GLN A 292 17.43 -7.43 -22.77
C GLN A 292 16.35 -6.83 -23.71
N PRO A 293 15.07 -6.76 -23.27
CA PRO A 293 13.97 -6.40 -24.13
C PRO A 293 14.05 -4.95 -24.62
N GLY A 294 13.65 -4.75 -25.88
CA GLY A 294 13.35 -3.43 -26.44
C GLY A 294 12.09 -2.80 -25.80
N SER A 295 11.68 -1.62 -26.28
CA SER A 295 10.52 -0.90 -25.73
C SER A 295 9.21 -1.68 -25.85
N LEU A 296 9.00 -2.38 -26.98
CA LEU A 296 7.84 -3.27 -27.16
C LEU A 296 7.89 -4.46 -26.20
N GLY A 297 9.08 -5.01 -25.94
CA GLY A 297 9.27 -6.09 -24.97
C GLY A 297 8.89 -5.66 -23.55
N TRP A 298 9.31 -4.47 -23.11
CA TRP A 298 8.89 -3.90 -21.83
C TRP A 298 7.37 -3.65 -21.75
N GLY A 299 6.76 -3.19 -22.84
CA GLY A 299 5.30 -3.08 -22.94
C GLY A 299 4.62 -4.44 -22.77
N GLY A 300 5.13 -5.48 -23.43
CA GLY A 300 4.68 -6.86 -23.25
C GLY A 300 4.83 -7.35 -21.81
N THR A 301 5.95 -7.04 -21.14
CA THR A 301 6.18 -7.39 -19.74
C THR A 301 5.15 -6.76 -18.80
N ILE A 302 4.74 -5.50 -19.03
CA ILE A 302 3.67 -4.86 -18.25
C ILE A 302 2.35 -5.62 -18.41
N VAL A 303 2.01 -6.04 -19.63
CA VAL A 303 0.81 -6.85 -19.90
C VAL A 303 0.88 -8.19 -19.17
N VAL A 304 2.03 -8.88 -19.23
CA VAL A 304 2.26 -10.14 -18.49
C VAL A 304 2.08 -9.93 -17.00
N ILE A 305 2.65 -8.88 -16.42
CA ILE A 305 2.50 -8.55 -15.00
C ILE A 305 1.02 -8.35 -14.64
N LEU A 306 0.27 -7.61 -15.46
CA LEU A 306 -1.17 -7.38 -15.23
C LEU A 306 -2.00 -8.68 -15.32
N LEU A 307 -1.69 -9.53 -16.31
CA LEU A 307 -2.36 -10.83 -16.47
C LEU A 307 -2.06 -11.75 -15.28
N VAL A 308 -0.80 -11.91 -14.90
CA VAL A 308 -0.38 -12.71 -13.74
C VAL A 308 -1.04 -12.18 -12.47
N SER A 309 -1.06 -10.87 -12.27
CA SER A 309 -1.69 -10.23 -11.11
C SER A 309 -3.20 -10.49 -11.05
N THR A 310 -3.86 -10.47 -12.20
CA THR A 310 -5.29 -10.79 -12.34
C THR A 310 -5.56 -12.26 -12.00
N VAL A 311 -4.73 -13.18 -12.52
CA VAL A 311 -4.83 -14.62 -12.22
C VAL A 311 -4.60 -14.88 -10.73
N ILE A 312 -3.61 -14.24 -10.12
CA ILE A 312 -3.35 -14.38 -8.68
C ILE A 312 -4.54 -13.88 -7.84
N GLU A 313 -5.07 -12.69 -8.13
CA GLU A 313 -6.19 -12.13 -7.38
C GLU A 313 -7.44 -13.01 -7.48
N TYR A 314 -7.86 -13.37 -8.70
CA TYR A 314 -9.15 -14.04 -8.90
C TYR A 314 -9.06 -15.57 -8.82
N GLY A 315 -7.91 -16.15 -9.13
CA GLY A 315 -7.67 -17.59 -9.09
C GLY A 315 -7.21 -18.11 -7.74
N ILE A 316 -6.47 -17.31 -6.95
CA ILE A 316 -5.83 -17.77 -5.71
C ILE A 316 -6.33 -16.96 -4.50
N ASP A 317 -6.09 -15.66 -4.47
CA ASP A 317 -6.26 -14.84 -3.27
C ASP A 317 -7.76 -14.67 -2.92
N ALA A 318 -8.59 -14.20 -3.85
CA ALA A 318 -10.02 -14.02 -3.61
C ALA A 318 -10.75 -15.33 -3.22
N PRO A 319 -10.52 -16.48 -3.89
CA PRO A 319 -11.08 -17.76 -3.46
C PRO A 319 -10.63 -18.18 -2.07
N LEU A 320 -9.35 -18.03 -1.75
CA LEU A 320 -8.81 -18.36 -0.42
C LEU A 320 -9.46 -17.51 0.67
N ARG A 321 -9.56 -16.19 0.46
CA ARG A 321 -10.24 -15.26 1.38
C ARG A 321 -11.71 -15.65 1.58
N ARG A 322 -12.42 -16.05 0.53
CA ARG A 322 -13.82 -16.51 0.61
C ARG A 322 -13.94 -17.79 1.46
N ARG A 323 -13.05 -18.76 1.26
CA ARG A 323 -13.02 -20.02 2.05
C ARG A 323 -12.74 -19.76 3.53
N LEU A 324 -11.77 -18.90 3.84
CA LEU A 324 -11.40 -18.58 5.22
C LEU A 324 -12.47 -17.77 5.96
N ARG A 325 -13.23 -16.92 5.25
CA ARG A 325 -14.42 -16.26 5.81
C ARG A 325 -15.54 -17.24 6.16
N ARG A 326 -15.81 -18.23 5.30
CA ARG A 326 -16.85 -19.27 5.54
C ARG A 326 -16.51 -20.21 6.70
N ARG A 327 -15.23 -20.47 6.95
CA ARG A 327 -14.77 -21.38 8.02
C ARG A 327 -14.74 -20.76 9.41
N ARG A 328 -14.90 -19.44 9.56
CA ARG A 328 -15.06 -18.83 10.88
C ARG A 328 -16.52 -19.04 11.32
N PRO A 329 -16.79 -19.85 12.36
CA PRO A 329 -18.13 -19.90 12.93
C PRO A 329 -18.51 -18.48 13.38
N ALA A 330 -19.80 -18.14 13.25
CA ALA A 330 -20.37 -16.94 13.86
C ALA A 330 -20.19 -17.03 15.39
N ARG A 331 -19.01 -16.63 15.88
CA ARG A 331 -18.71 -16.66 17.30
C ARG A 331 -19.21 -15.35 17.89
N ASN A 332 -20.38 -15.49 18.53
CA ASN A 332 -21.12 -14.56 19.38
C ASN A 332 -22.14 -13.69 18.65
N GLY A 333 -23.39 -14.18 18.65
CA GLY A 333 -24.55 -13.32 18.61
C GLY A 333 -24.51 -12.35 19.79
N ALA A 334 -24.51 -11.06 19.48
CA ALA A 334 -25.07 -10.09 20.39
C ALA A 334 -26.56 -10.40 20.45
N ALA A 335 -27.04 -10.78 21.63
CA ALA A 335 -28.47 -10.86 21.90
C ALA A 335 -29.10 -9.53 21.47
N ALA A 336 -30.10 -9.59 20.61
CA ALA A 336 -31.00 -8.47 20.39
C ALA A 336 -31.59 -8.08 21.76
N PRO A 337 -31.72 -6.79 22.09
CA PRO A 337 -32.54 -6.41 23.23
C PRO A 337 -33.96 -6.90 22.92
N ALA A 338 -34.48 -7.76 23.80
CA ALA A 338 -35.88 -8.12 23.78
C ALA A 338 -36.68 -6.81 23.87
N ALA A 339 -37.60 -6.62 22.94
CA ALA A 339 -38.64 -5.62 23.07
C ALA A 339 -39.45 -5.96 24.33
N GLY A 340 -39.42 -5.03 25.28
CA GLY A 340 -40.23 -4.97 26.48
C GLY A 340 -40.28 -3.51 26.89
#